data_AF-A0A095S3A5-F1
#
_entry.id   AF-A0A095S3A5-F1
#
_cell.length_a   1.000
_cell.length_b   1.000
_cell.length_c   1.000
_cell.angle_alpha   90.00
_cell.angle_beta   90.00
_cell.angle_gamma   90.00
#
_symmetry.space_group_name_H-M   'P 1'
#
loop_
_entity.id
_entity.type
_entity.pdbx_description
1 polymer ?
#
loop_
_entity_poly.entity_id
_entity_poly.type
_entity_poly.pdbx_seq_one_letter_code
_entity_poly.pdbx_strand_id
1 'polypeptide(L)' 'MLYDDIVSALGKAVKDPGYRDKLLKDPNGTLKAEGADLGNSVTTLEWVESTNCLNVHVANGGANWSGAVLLKIEK' A
#
# COMPACT_ATOMS: atom_id res chain seq x y z
N MET A 1 5.00 6.80 10.05
CA MET A 1 3.98 5.87 10.61
C MET A 1 3.44 5.04 9.44
N LEU A 2 2.92 3.83 9.65
CA LEU A 2 2.46 2.92 8.56
C LEU A 2 1.67 3.62 7.44
N TYR A 3 0.72 4.49 7.81
CA TYR A 3 -0.09 5.21 6.84
C TYR A 3 0.69 6.27 6.05
N ASP A 4 1.70 6.91 6.63
CA ASP A 4 2.58 7.84 5.91
C ASP A 4 3.38 7.11 4.83
N ASP A 5 3.87 5.91 5.15
CA ASP A 5 4.61 5.06 4.21
C ASP A 5 3.71 4.60 3.06
N ILE A 6 2.47 4.20 3.36
CA ILE A 6 1.45 3.84 2.35
C ILE A 6 1.12 5.04 1.45
N VAL A 7 0.89 6.22 2.02
CA VAL A 7 0.57 7.44 1.25
C VAL A 7 1.74 7.86 0.35
N SER A 8 2.97 7.77 0.85
CA SER A 8 4.18 8.02 0.06
C SER A 8 4.29 7.04 -1.12
N ALA A 9 4.08 5.75 -0.86
CA ALA A 9 4.09 4.70 -1.89
C ALA A 9 2.98 4.91 -2.93
N LEU A 10 1.77 5.31 -2.52
CA LEU A 10 0.68 5.65 -3.43
C LEU A 10 1.09 6.79 -4.38
N GLY A 11 1.67 7.87 -3.83
CA GLY A 11 2.15 8.99 -4.62
C GLY A 11 3.24 8.59 -5.64
N LYS A 12 4.11 7.65 -5.27
CA LYS A 12 5.13 7.10 -6.17
C LYS A 12 4.51 6.19 -7.25
N ALA A 13 3.57 5.32 -6.88
CA ALA A 13 2.89 4.41 -7.80
C ALA A 13 2.06 5.12 -8.88
N VAL A 14 1.57 6.34 -8.62
CA VAL A 14 0.93 7.17 -9.66
C VAL A 14 1.92 7.57 -10.74
N LYS A 15 3.17 7.87 -10.36
CA LYS A 15 4.20 8.42 -11.25
C LYS A 15 5.07 7.34 -11.89
N ASP A 16 5.15 6.16 -11.29
CA ASP A 16 5.99 5.04 -11.72
C ASP A 16 5.14 3.75 -11.88
N PRO A 17 4.74 3.40 -13.11
CA PRO A 17 4.01 2.17 -13.39
C PRO A 17 4.78 0.89 -12.99
N GLY A 18 6.10 0.87 -13.14
CA GLY A 18 6.90 -0.30 -12.77
C GLY A 18 6.97 -0.51 -11.26
N TYR A 19 6.95 0.56 -10.48
CA TYR A 19 6.78 0.48 -9.04
C TYR A 19 5.36 0.04 -8.65
N ARG A 20 4.33 0.52 -9.36
CA ARG A 20 2.94 0.08 -9.17
C ARG A 20 2.80 -1.43 -9.39
N ASP A 21 3.39 -1.98 -10.44
CA ASP A 21 3.34 -3.42 -10.73
C ASP A 21 3.96 -4.27 -9.61
N LYS A 22 5.05 -3.78 -9.00
CA LYS A 22 5.66 -4.44 -7.83
C LYS A 22 4.72 -4.45 -6.63
N LEU A 23 4.08 -3.32 -6.35
CA LEU A 23 3.11 -3.21 -5.25
C LEU A 23 1.89 -4.12 -5.47
N LEU A 24 1.36 -4.21 -6.69
CA LEU A 24 0.23 -5.11 -7.00
C LEU A 24 0.58 -6.59 -6.81
N LYS A 25 1.86 -6.96 -6.93
CA LYS A 25 2.35 -8.35 -6.81
C LYS A 25 2.79 -8.72 -5.40
N ASP A 26 3.55 -7.84 -4.74
CA ASP A 26 4.08 -8.05 -3.40
C ASP A 26 4.14 -6.73 -2.62
N PRO A 27 3.01 -6.26 -2.06
CA PRO A 27 2.93 -5.04 -1.28
C PRO A 27 3.93 -4.97 -0.14
N ASN A 28 3.95 -6.01 0.70
CA ASN A 28 4.73 -6.05 1.92
C ASN A 28 6.22 -6.11 1.62
N GLY A 29 6.64 -6.95 0.66
CA GLY A 29 8.05 -7.03 0.26
C GLY A 29 8.53 -5.74 -0.39
N THR A 30 7.71 -5.13 -1.25
CA THR A 30 8.06 -3.87 -1.92
C THR A 30 8.26 -2.73 -0.92
N LEU A 31 7.34 -2.54 0.04
CA LEU A 31 7.48 -1.49 1.05
C LEU A 31 8.60 -1.76 2.05
N LYS A 32 8.80 -3.02 2.46
CA LYS A 32 9.94 -3.40 3.33
C LYS A 32 11.28 -3.14 2.65
N ALA A 33 11.39 -3.35 1.34
CA ALA A 33 12.60 -3.04 0.58
C ALA A 33 12.93 -1.54 0.56
N GLU A 34 11.94 -0.68 0.82
CA GLU A 34 12.10 0.78 0.94
C GLU A 34 12.27 1.25 2.39
N GLY A 35 12.31 0.32 3.35
CA GLY A 35 12.51 0.62 4.76
C GLY A 35 11.23 0.95 5.53
N ALA A 36 10.04 0.70 4.96
CA ALA A 36 8.79 0.91 5.67
C ALA A 36 8.67 -0.03 6.89
N ASP A 37 8.37 0.54 8.05
CA ASP A 37 8.04 -0.23 9.24
C ASP A 37 6.56 -0.60 9.20
N LEU A 38 6.27 -1.78 8.64
CA LEU A 38 4.91 -2.29 8.52
C LEU A 38 4.32 -2.76 9.87
N GLY A 39 5.03 -2.57 10.97
CA GLY A 39 4.77 -3.25 12.23
C GLY A 39 5.11 -4.73 12.13
N ASN A 40 5.07 -5.43 13.26
CA ASN A 40 5.32 -6.86 13.32
C ASN A 40 4.51 -7.64 12.28
N SER A 41 4.93 -8.88 11.96
CA SER A 41 4.51 -9.77 10.87
C SER A 41 3.00 -10.03 10.66
N VAL A 42 2.14 -9.40 11.45
CA VAL A 42 0.68 -9.47 11.46
C VAL A 42 0.00 -8.40 10.60
N THR A 43 0.74 -7.43 10.05
CA THR A 43 0.17 -6.47 9.09
C THR A 43 0.20 -7.03 7.67
N THR A 44 -0.97 -7.25 7.08
CA THR A 44 -1.13 -7.64 5.68
C THR A 44 -1.62 -6.44 4.88
N LEU A 45 -1.02 -6.24 3.70
CA LEU A 45 -1.43 -5.23 2.74
C LEU A 45 -1.92 -5.90 1.47
N GLU A 46 -3.01 -5.38 0.91
CA GLU A 46 -3.54 -5.78 -0.38
C GLU A 46 -3.68 -4.53 -1.25
N TRP A 47 -2.99 -4.51 -2.39
CA TRP A 47 -3.07 -3.41 -3.35
C TRP A 47 -3.97 -3.79 -4.51
N VAL A 48 -4.95 -2.95 -4.79
CA VAL A 48 -5.93 -3.18 -5.83
C VAL A 48 -5.98 -1.96 -6.74
N GLU A 49 -5.75 -2.19 -8.02
CA GLU A 49 -6.00 -1.18 -9.05
C GLU A 49 -7.43 -1.34 -9.58
N SER A 50 -8.14 -0.23 -9.68
CA SER A 50 -9.46 -0.11 -10.29
C SER A 50 -9.42 1.00 -11.34
N THR A 51 -10.41 1.04 -12.23
CA THR A 51 -10.42 1.90 -13.43
C THR A 51 -9.94 3.34 -13.20
N ASN A 52 -10.24 3.95 -12.04
CA ASN A 52 -9.77 5.29 -11.66
C ASN A 52 -9.29 5.40 -10.20
N CYS A 53 -8.93 4.28 -9.57
CA CYS A 53 -8.52 4.29 -8.16
C CYS A 53 -7.35 3.34 -7.92
N LEU A 54 -6.46 3.72 -7.02
CA LEU A 54 -5.50 2.82 -6.41
C LEU A 54 -5.84 2.67 -4.93
N ASN A 55 -6.15 1.44 -4.53
CA ASN A 55 -6.66 1.10 -3.22
C ASN A 55 -5.64 0.24 -2.47
N VAL A 56 -5.50 0.51 -1.18
CA VAL A 56 -4.67 -0.30 -0.28
C VAL A 56 -5.55 -0.72 0.88
N HIS A 57 -5.82 -2.01 1.01
CA HIS A 57 -6.39 -2.56 2.23
C HIS A 57 -5.28 -2.89 3.21
N VAL A 58 -5.51 -2.55 4.48
CA VAL A 58 -4.60 -2.77 5.58
C VAL A 58 -5.33 -3.61 6.62
N ALA A 59 -4.76 -4.76 7.00
CA ALA A 59 -5.26 -5.57 8.09
C ALA A 59 -4.13 -5.81 9.10
N ASN A 60 -4.34 -5.47 10.36
CA ASN A 60 -3.39 -5.71 11.43
C ASN A 60 -3.95 -6.77 12.39
N GLY A 61 -3.48 -8.00 12.24
CA GLY A 61 -3.93 -9.12 13.07
C GLY A 61 -3.51 -9.02 14.55
N GLY A 62 -2.46 -8.27 14.87
CA GLY A 62 -1.97 -8.12 16.26
C GLY A 62 -2.77 -7.09 17.06
N ALA A 63 -3.30 -6.07 16.40
CA ALA A 63 -4.09 -5.01 17.02
C ALA A 63 -5.59 -5.10 16.68
N ASN A 64 -6.02 -6.15 15.97
CA ASN A 64 -7.40 -6.46 15.60
C ASN A 64 -8.14 -5.26 14.98
N TRP A 65 -7.52 -4.62 13.99
CA TRP A 65 -8.15 -3.57 13.19
C TRP A 65 -7.84 -3.75 11.71
N SER A 66 -8.71 -3.18 10.87
CA SER A 66 -8.50 -3.05 9.44
C SER A 66 -8.86 -1.64 8.99
N GLY A 67 -8.33 -1.24 7.83
CA GLY A 67 -8.59 0.05 7.22
C GLY A 67 -8.22 0.04 5.75
N ALA A 68 -8.49 1.16 5.07
CA ALA A 68 -8.15 1.31 3.67
C ALA A 68 -7.66 2.72 3.37
N VAL A 69 -6.78 2.84 2.39
CA VAL A 69 -6.40 4.11 1.76
C VAL A 69 -6.79 4.03 0.29
N LEU A 70 -7.52 5.03 -0.19
CA LEU A 70 -7.96 5.13 -1.58
C LEU A 70 -7.42 6.41 -2.18
N LEU A 71 -6.66 6.28 -3.27
CA LEU A 71 -6.25 7.40 -4.11
C LEU A 71 -7.09 7.38 -5.39
N LYS A 72 -7.99 8.35 -5.51
CA LYS A 72 -8.77 8.57 -6.72
C LYS A 72 -7.91 9.32 -7.74
N ILE A 73 -7.83 8.79 -8.95
CA ILE A 73 -7.12 9.37 -10.08
C ILE A 73 -8.17 10.04 -10.97
N GLU A 74 -8.50 11.29 -10.65
CA GLU A 74 -9.38 12.12 -11.50
C GLU A 74 -8.51 12.88 -12.53
N LYS A 75 -8.99 12.95 -13.77
CA LYS A 75 -8.37 13.76 -14.84
C LYS A 75 -9.03 15.12 -14.92
#